data_AF-A0A4R1XTR3-F1
#
_entry.id   AF-A0A4R1XTR3-F1
#
_cell.length_a   1.000
_cell.length_b   1.000
_cell.length_c   1.000
_cell.angle_alpha   90.00
_cell.angle_beta   90.00
_cell.angle_gamma   90.00
#
_symmetry.space_group_name_H-M   'P 1'
#
loop_
_entity.id
_entity.type
_entity.pdbx_description
1 polymer ?
#
loop_
_entity_poly.entity_id
_entity_poly.type
_entity_poly.pdbx_seq_one_letter_code
_entity_poly.pdbx_strand_id
1 'polypeptide(L)'
;MIMLFKISLTLIMTLGLAACFPVYKTIRPNLNVLVKDQQGHPINQAQVVLTTIQSPGLLLDPHQIQFTQQGQAHFKKASEWQLNVTFLHGVQYYRWFACVTKPGYQTQAYIDINRETKSRHQLDVILVESVEHNTNSTEQACKTVPY
;
A
#
# COMPACT_ATOMS: atom_id res chain seq x y z
N MET A 1 -29.43 43.49 -17.67
CA MET A 1 -29.19 42.22 -18.41
C MET A 1 -27.70 41.86 -18.50
N ILE A 2 -26.82 42.77 -18.94
CA ILE A 2 -25.36 42.51 -19.07
C ILE A 2 -24.67 42.18 -17.73
N MET A 3 -25.07 42.82 -16.62
CA MET A 3 -24.46 42.62 -15.31
C MET A 3 -24.77 41.22 -14.72
N LEU A 4 -25.99 40.71 -14.93
CA LEU A 4 -26.40 39.36 -14.53
C LEU A 4 -25.67 38.28 -15.33
N PHE A 5 -25.42 38.53 -16.62
CA PHE A 5 -24.65 37.62 -17.48
C PHE A 5 -23.18 37.51 -17.04
N LYS A 6 -22.56 38.64 -16.66
CA LYS A 6 -21.18 38.65 -16.14
C LYS A 6 -21.07 37.90 -14.81
N ILE A 7 -22.00 38.13 -13.88
CA ILE A 7 -22.02 37.43 -12.58
C ILE A 7 -22.21 35.92 -12.78
N SER A 8 -23.12 35.51 -13.66
CA SER A 8 -23.35 34.09 -13.97
C SER A 8 -22.11 33.42 -14.59
N LEU A 9 -21.45 34.09 -15.54
CA LEU A 9 -20.22 33.57 -16.17
C LEU A 9 -19.07 33.43 -15.18
N THR A 10 -18.85 34.43 -14.32
CA THR A 10 -17.83 34.37 -13.27
C THR A 10 -18.13 33.22 -12.28
N LEU A 11 -19.39 33.05 -11.88
CA LEU A 11 -19.79 31.98 -10.97
C LEU A 11 -19.55 30.59 -11.57
N ILE A 12 -19.95 30.37 -12.82
CA ILE A 12 -19.73 29.10 -13.53
C ILE A 12 -18.24 28.79 -13.67
N MET A 13 -17.42 29.79 -13.98
CA MET A 13 -15.97 29.61 -14.10
C MET A 13 -15.35 29.21 -12.75
N THR A 14 -15.73 29.87 -11.66
CA THR A 14 -15.22 29.51 -10.32
C THR A 14 -15.66 28.12 -9.85
N LEU A 15 -16.90 27.71 -10.14
CA LEU A 15 -17.42 26.38 -9.82
C LEU A 15 -16.74 25.28 -10.67
N GLY A 16 -16.44 25.58 -11.94
CA GLY A 16 -15.71 24.67 -12.83
C GLY A 16 -14.29 24.38 -12.35
N LEU A 17 -13.58 25.39 -11.83
CA LEU A 17 -12.25 25.19 -11.25
C LEU A 17 -12.26 24.41 -9.93
N ALA A 18 -13.36 24.45 -9.17
CA ALA A 18 -13.50 23.67 -7.94
C ALA A 18 -13.85 22.19 -8.20
N ALA A 19 -14.19 21.82 -9.44
CA ALA A 19 -14.59 20.46 -9.79
C ALA A 19 -13.40 19.51 -10.01
N CYS A 20 -12.21 20.03 -10.31
CA CYS A 20 -10.98 19.26 -10.49
C CYS A 20 -9.83 19.95 -9.75
N PHE A 21 -9.24 19.28 -8.77
CA PHE A 21 -8.20 19.88 -7.93
C PHE A 21 -7.01 18.95 -7.76
N PRO A 22 -5.77 19.48 -7.83
CA PRO A 22 -4.58 18.68 -7.62
C PRO A 22 -4.44 18.32 -6.13
N VAL A 23 -4.06 17.07 -5.87
CA VAL A 23 -3.75 16.57 -4.53
C VAL A 23 -2.45 15.79 -4.60
N TYR A 24 -1.53 16.09 -3.68
CA TYR A 24 -0.32 15.31 -3.51
C TYR A 24 -0.59 14.12 -2.60
N LYS A 25 -0.55 12.90 -3.14
CA LYS A 25 -0.91 11.67 -2.41
C LYS A 25 0.28 10.76 -2.24
N THR A 26 0.31 10.09 -1.08
CA THR A 26 1.24 8.97 -0.86
C THR A 26 0.68 7.75 -1.56
N ILE A 27 1.44 7.21 -2.51
CA ILE A 27 1.10 5.95 -3.22
C ILE A 27 1.80 4.74 -2.60
N ARG A 28 2.91 4.96 -1.89
CA ARG A 28 3.63 3.92 -1.14
C ARG A 28 4.17 4.51 0.16
N PRO A 29 3.95 3.88 1.32
CA PRO A 29 4.41 4.41 2.60
C PRO A 29 5.92 4.23 2.75
N ASN A 30 6.50 5.01 3.66
CA ASN A 30 7.77 4.63 4.26
C ASN A 30 7.50 3.45 5.21
N LEU A 31 8.13 2.31 5.00
CA LEU A 31 7.87 1.10 5.79
C LEU A 31 9.16 0.36 6.11
N ASN A 32 9.42 0.14 7.39
CA ASN A 32 10.41 -0.80 7.89
C ASN A 32 9.71 -2.09 8.31
N VAL A 33 10.09 -3.22 7.73
CA VAL A 33 9.58 -4.53 8.14
C VAL A 33 10.69 -5.25 8.88
N LEU A 34 10.43 -5.66 10.12
CA LEU A 34 11.35 -6.45 10.94
C LEU A 34 10.79 -7.86 11.08
N VAL A 35 11.50 -8.83 10.51
CA VAL A 35 11.11 -10.25 10.49
C VAL A 35 11.95 -11.04 11.48
N LYS A 36 11.29 -11.76 12.38
CA LYS A 36 11.90 -12.56 13.43
C LYS A 36 11.29 -13.96 13.51
N ASP A 37 12.01 -14.89 14.12
CA ASP A 37 11.44 -16.16 14.58
C ASP A 37 10.67 -15.99 15.90
N GLN A 38 10.10 -17.09 16.42
CA GLN A 38 9.35 -17.09 17.69
C GLN A 38 10.23 -16.80 18.91
N GLN A 39 11.54 -17.04 18.80
CA GLN A 39 12.54 -16.80 19.83
C GLN A 39 13.08 -15.36 19.78
N GLY A 40 12.69 -14.58 18.76
CA GLY A 40 13.08 -13.18 18.56
C GLY A 40 14.35 -12.98 17.74
N HIS A 41 14.94 -14.03 17.16
CA HIS A 41 16.11 -13.90 16.29
C HIS A 41 15.72 -13.34 14.92
N PRO A 42 16.53 -12.44 14.34
CA PRO A 42 16.25 -11.87 13.03
C PRO A 42 16.37 -12.93 11.91
N ILE A 43 15.38 -12.97 11.02
CA ILE A 43 15.38 -13.89 9.86
C ILE A 43 15.86 -13.14 8.62
N ASN A 44 16.95 -13.61 8.02
CA ASN A 44 17.53 -13.06 6.79
C ASN A 44 16.99 -13.73 5.52
N GLN A 45 17.04 -12.99 4.41
CA GLN A 45 16.56 -13.43 3.10
C GLN A 45 15.10 -13.93 3.15
N ALA A 46 14.28 -13.38 4.04
CA ALA A 46 12.84 -13.48 3.92
C ALA A 46 12.39 -12.48 2.84
N GLN A 47 11.54 -12.93 1.93
CA GLN A 47 10.96 -12.08 0.91
C GLN A 47 9.80 -11.31 1.52
N VAL A 48 9.81 -10.00 1.35
CA VAL A 48 8.74 -9.10 1.76
C VAL A 48 8.18 -8.46 0.51
N VAL A 49 6.89 -8.66 0.26
CA VAL A 49 6.14 -8.08 -0.85
C VAL A 49 5.23 -6.99 -0.30
N LEU A 50 5.40 -5.76 -0.76
CA LEU A 50 4.50 -4.64 -0.46
C LEU A 50 3.58 -4.38 -1.65
N THR A 51 2.28 -4.53 -1.41
CA THR A 51 1.21 -4.35 -2.39
C THR A 51 0.45 -3.06 -2.11
N THR A 52 0.14 -2.31 -3.17
CA THR A 52 -0.67 -1.09 -3.10
C THR A 52 -2.01 -1.33 -3.80
N ILE A 53 -3.11 -1.07 -3.10
CA ILE A 53 -4.46 -1.10 -3.66
C ILE A 53 -4.96 0.32 -3.79
N GLN A 54 -5.43 0.68 -4.99
CA GLN A 54 -6.14 1.92 -5.26
C GLN A 54 -7.65 1.67 -5.32
N SER A 55 -8.47 2.51 -4.68
CA SER A 55 -9.93 2.43 -4.75
C SER A 55 -10.54 3.84 -4.88
N PRO A 56 -11.56 4.08 -5.73
CA PRO A 56 -12.14 3.16 -6.70
C PRO A 56 -11.20 2.96 -7.90
N GLY A 57 -11.14 1.73 -8.45
CA GLY A 57 -10.21 1.37 -9.52
C GLY A 57 -9.56 -0.01 -9.33
N LEU A 58 -8.74 -0.42 -10.29
CA LEU A 58 -8.01 -1.71 -10.31
C LEU A 58 -6.70 -1.64 -9.50
N LEU A 59 -6.18 -2.82 -9.15
CA LEU A 59 -4.83 -3.03 -8.62
C LEU A 59 -3.79 -2.37 -9.52
N LEU A 60 -3.05 -1.40 -8.97
CA LEU A 60 -1.88 -0.82 -9.63
C LEU A 60 -0.65 -1.55 -9.10
N ASP A 61 -0.20 -2.55 -9.85
CA ASP A 61 1.11 -3.16 -9.63
C ASP A 61 2.21 -2.14 -9.95
N PRO A 62 3.38 -2.13 -9.25
CA PRO A 62 4.19 -3.31 -9.00
C PRO A 62 4.47 -3.54 -7.51
N HIS A 63 4.06 -4.72 -7.03
CA HIS A 63 4.59 -5.42 -5.87
C HIS A 63 6.06 -5.04 -5.67
N GLN A 64 6.34 -4.29 -4.62
CA GLN A 64 7.73 -4.02 -4.28
C GLN A 64 8.23 -5.21 -3.51
N ILE A 65 9.30 -5.83 -4.02
CA ILE A 65 9.93 -6.97 -3.38
C ILE A 65 11.21 -6.49 -2.73
N GLN A 66 11.37 -6.78 -1.45
CA GLN A 66 12.61 -6.60 -0.70
C GLN A 66 12.94 -7.91 0.00
N PHE A 67 14.23 -8.15 0.21
CA PHE A 67 14.69 -9.28 1.01
C PHE A 67 15.29 -8.76 2.31
N THR A 68 15.01 -9.47 3.40
CA THR A 68 15.50 -9.03 4.70
C THR A 68 17.02 -9.16 4.81
N GLN A 69 17.65 -8.12 5.37
CA GLN A 69 19.04 -8.12 5.82
C GLN A 69 19.06 -7.72 7.29
N GLN A 70 19.70 -8.53 8.14
CA GLN A 70 19.60 -8.44 9.60
C GLN A 70 18.14 -8.43 10.10
N GLY A 71 17.29 -9.23 9.46
CA GLY A 71 15.85 -9.26 9.74
C GLY A 71 15.05 -8.10 9.16
N GLN A 72 15.69 -7.11 8.52
CA GLN A 72 15.02 -5.87 8.10
C GLN A 72 14.84 -5.77 6.58
N ALA A 73 13.66 -5.38 6.15
CA ALA A 73 13.36 -4.97 4.78
C ALA A 73 12.79 -3.55 4.78
N HIS A 74 13.35 -2.68 3.93
CA HIS A 74 12.98 -1.25 3.90
C HIS A 74 12.32 -0.86 2.57
N PHE A 75 11.17 -0.19 2.67
CA PHE A 75 10.47 0.40 1.55
C PHE A 75 10.46 1.91 1.69
N LYS A 76 10.99 2.60 0.67
CA LYS A 76 11.01 4.05 0.62
C LYS A 76 9.62 4.59 0.27
N LYS A 77 9.22 5.68 0.92
CA LYS A 77 8.02 6.44 0.56
C LYS A 77 8.04 6.83 -0.92
N ALA A 78 6.88 6.75 -1.58
CA ALA A 78 6.64 7.37 -2.88
C ALA A 78 5.34 8.18 -2.84
N SER A 79 5.33 9.32 -3.52
CA SER A 79 4.18 10.23 -3.54
C SER A 79 4.15 10.96 -4.87
N GLU A 80 2.94 11.22 -5.37
CA GLU A 80 2.72 11.83 -6.67
C GLU A 80 1.54 12.81 -6.64
N TRP A 81 1.55 13.74 -7.57
CA TRP A 81 0.43 14.65 -7.81
C TRP A 81 -0.63 13.95 -8.63
N GLN A 82 -1.87 14.01 -8.17
CA GLN A 82 -3.03 13.45 -8.85
C GLN A 82 -4.13 14.48 -8.91
N LEU A 83 -5.01 14.36 -9.91
CA LEU A 83 -6.20 15.18 -10.00
C LEU A 83 -7.38 14.43 -9.38
N ASN A 84 -7.97 15.00 -8.33
CA ASN A 84 -9.26 14.53 -7.83
C ASN A 84 -10.37 15.35 -8.49
N VAL A 85 -11.52 14.72 -8.69
CA VAL A 85 -12.73 15.41 -9.13
C VAL A 85 -13.85 15.28 -8.11
N THR A 86 -14.63 16.34 -7.93
CA THR A 86 -15.74 16.43 -6.95
C THR A 86 -17.01 15.76 -7.48
N PHE A 87 -16.86 14.59 -8.12
CA PHE A 87 -17.94 13.78 -8.68
C PHE A 87 -17.82 12.33 -8.17
N LEU A 88 -18.85 11.51 -8.40
CA LEU A 88 -18.89 10.12 -7.91
C LEU A 88 -17.61 9.37 -8.30
N HIS A 89 -16.95 8.73 -7.34
CA HIS A 89 -15.68 7.99 -7.53
C HIS A 89 -14.48 8.83 -8.01
N GLY A 90 -14.59 10.16 -8.01
CA GLY A 90 -13.52 11.07 -8.44
C GLY A 90 -12.35 11.23 -7.47
N VAL A 91 -12.40 10.57 -6.31
CA VAL A 91 -11.34 10.57 -5.30
C VAL A 91 -10.79 9.16 -5.15
N GLN A 92 -9.49 9.01 -5.37
CA GLN A 92 -8.76 7.76 -5.17
C GLN A 92 -8.21 7.64 -3.74
N TYR A 93 -8.27 6.44 -3.17
CA TYR A 93 -7.75 6.07 -1.87
C TYR A 93 -6.75 4.94 -2.01
N TYR A 94 -5.69 4.95 -1.21
CA TYR A 94 -4.65 3.93 -1.22
C TYR A 94 -4.65 3.13 0.08
N ARG A 95 -4.56 1.81 -0.05
CA ARG A 95 -4.31 0.87 1.04
C ARG A 95 -3.07 0.05 0.74
N TRP A 96 -2.37 -0.36 1.78
CA TRP A 96 -1.12 -1.08 1.65
C TRP A 96 -1.16 -2.39 2.42
N PHE A 97 -0.65 -3.45 1.80
CA PHE A 97 -0.60 -4.78 2.37
C PHE A 97 0.80 -5.33 2.25
N ALA A 98 1.29 -6.02 3.28
CA ALA A 98 2.51 -6.79 3.20
C ALA A 98 2.23 -8.30 3.15
N CYS A 99 3.09 -9.01 2.45
CA CYS A 99 3.20 -10.45 2.49
C CYS A 99 4.65 -10.84 2.76
N VAL A 100 4.89 -11.76 3.68
CA VAL A 100 6.24 -12.21 4.07
C VAL A 100 6.36 -13.71 3.89
N THR A 101 7.39 -14.14 3.16
CA THR A 101 7.70 -15.55 2.92
C THR A 101 9.15 -15.87 3.20
N LYS A 102 9.39 -17.08 3.67
CA LYS A 102 10.72 -17.67 3.82
C LYS A 102 10.57 -19.19 3.72
N PRO A 103 11.36 -19.89 2.90
CA PRO A 103 11.36 -21.35 2.89
C PRO A 103 11.62 -21.92 4.30
N GLY A 104 10.83 -22.90 4.70
CA GLY A 104 10.86 -23.48 6.05
C GLY A 104 9.96 -22.77 7.08
N TYR A 105 9.26 -21.70 6.69
CA TYR A 105 8.34 -20.96 7.55
C TYR A 105 6.96 -20.84 6.90
N GLN A 106 5.93 -20.68 7.73
CA GLN A 106 4.59 -20.35 7.31
C GLN A 106 4.54 -18.94 6.71
N THR A 107 3.94 -18.80 5.52
CA THR A 107 3.73 -17.50 4.87
C THR A 107 2.78 -16.64 5.71
N GLN A 108 3.19 -15.41 5.98
CA GLN A 108 2.32 -14.38 6.57
C GLN A 108 1.77 -13.51 5.44
N ALA A 109 0.54 -13.78 5.02
CA ALA A 109 -0.11 -13.07 3.91
C ALA A 109 -1.03 -11.95 4.40
N TYR A 110 -1.20 -10.91 3.57
CA TYR A 110 -2.25 -9.90 3.71
C TYR A 110 -2.24 -9.07 4.99
N ILE A 111 -1.04 -8.69 5.46
CA ILE A 111 -0.90 -7.83 6.62
C ILE A 111 -1.32 -6.40 6.24
N ASP A 112 -2.43 -5.91 6.80
CA ASP A 112 -2.95 -4.54 6.58
C ASP A 112 -2.05 -3.51 7.27
N ILE A 113 -1.19 -2.86 6.48
CA ILE A 113 -0.22 -1.88 6.98
C ILE A 113 -0.92 -0.67 7.61
N ASN A 114 -2.02 -0.22 7.02
CA ASN A 114 -2.76 0.94 7.52
C ASN A 114 -3.27 0.73 8.95
N ARG A 115 -3.54 -0.53 9.34
CA ARG A 115 -3.94 -0.91 10.69
C ARG A 115 -2.75 -1.06 11.62
N GLU A 116 -1.74 -1.82 11.20
CA GLU A 116 -0.64 -2.25 12.07
C GLU A 116 0.35 -1.12 12.37
N THR A 117 0.57 -0.17 11.44
CA THR A 117 1.66 0.81 11.58
C THR A 117 1.21 2.18 12.08
N LYS A 118 0.06 2.29 12.76
CA LYS A 118 -0.59 3.56 13.17
C LYS A 118 0.29 4.57 13.94
N SER A 119 1.50 4.21 14.37
CA SER A 119 2.40 5.10 15.14
C SER A 119 3.87 5.08 14.73
N ARG A 120 4.41 4.00 14.13
CA ARG A 120 5.89 3.81 14.07
C ARG A 120 6.51 3.62 12.70
N HIS A 121 5.75 3.64 11.60
CA HIS A 121 6.27 3.28 10.26
C HIS A 121 7.04 1.93 10.24
N GLN A 122 6.79 1.07 11.23
CA GLN A 122 7.45 -0.20 11.45
C GLN A 122 6.38 -1.28 11.58
N LEU A 123 6.59 -2.38 10.86
CA LEU A 123 5.83 -3.60 10.96
C LEU A 123 6.74 -4.70 11.51
N ASP A 124 6.37 -5.27 12.65
CA ASP A 124 7.05 -6.42 13.22
C ASP A 124 6.31 -7.70 12.79
N VAL A 125 7.02 -8.63 12.17
CA VAL A 125 6.48 -9.90 11.67
C VAL A 125 7.21 -11.05 12.33
N ILE A 126 6.45 -11.95 12.96
CA ILE A 126 6.98 -13.18 13.55
C ILE A 126 6.63 -14.33 12.59
N LEU A 127 7.65 -15.03 12.10
CA LEU A 127 7.46 -16.24 11.31
C LEU A 127 7.47 -17.47 12.21
N VAL A 128 6.58 -18.40 11.91
CA VAL A 128 6.46 -19.71 12.58
C VAL A 128 6.96 -20.77 11.61
N GLU A 129 7.76 -21.72 12.09
CA GLU A 129 8.27 -22.82 11.26
C GLU A 129 7.13 -23.63 10.64
N SER A 130 7.27 -24.00 9.37
CA SER A 130 6.26 -24.79 8.66
C SER A 130 6.45 -26.28 8.98
N VAL A 131 5.40 -26.94 9.48
CA VAL A 131 5.40 -28.40 9.74
C VAL A 131 5.30 -29.21 8.44
N GLU A 132 4.86 -28.61 7.33
CA GLU A 132 4.74 -29.26 6.02
C GLU A 132 5.59 -28.58 4.93
N HIS A 133 6.43 -29.36 4.25
CA HIS A 133 7.30 -28.95 3.14
C HIS A 133 6.54 -28.79 1.81
N ASN A 134 5.42 -28.05 1.77
CA ASN A 134 4.70 -27.83 0.51
C ASN A 134 5.00 -26.42 -0.05
N THR A 135 6.13 -26.31 -0.74
CA THR A 135 6.74 -25.07 -1.24
C THR A 135 5.90 -24.33 -2.30
N ASN A 136 4.99 -25.01 -2.99
CA ASN A 136 4.18 -24.41 -4.05
C ASN A 136 3.02 -23.55 -3.52
N SER A 137 2.51 -23.81 -2.31
CA SER A 137 1.44 -23.03 -1.68
C SER A 137 1.92 -21.66 -1.20
N THR A 138 3.17 -21.60 -0.72
CA THR A 138 3.74 -20.44 -0.02
C THR A 138 4.06 -19.24 -0.93
N GLU A 139 4.44 -19.47 -2.18
CA GLU A 139 4.81 -18.40 -3.12
C GLU A 139 3.59 -17.81 -3.86
N GLN A 140 2.54 -18.62 -4.04
CA GLN A 140 1.30 -18.22 -4.69
C GLN A 140 0.41 -17.37 -3.75
N ALA A 141 0.57 -17.54 -2.43
CA ALA A 141 -0.13 -16.75 -1.40
C ALA A 141 0.18 -15.25 -1.44
N CYS A 142 1.38 -14.84 -1.86
CA CYS A 142 1.75 -13.41 -1.98
C CYS A 142 1.41 -12.79 -3.35
N LYS A 143 0.88 -13.58 -4.29
CA LYS A 143 0.52 -13.14 -5.64
C LYS A 143 -0.97 -12.86 -5.81
N THR A 144 -1.79 -13.30 -4.88
CA THR A 144 -3.22 -12.96 -4.85
C THR A 144 -3.42 -11.71 -3.98
N VAL A 145 -4.49 -10.95 -4.18
CA VAL A 145 -4.93 -9.85 -3.31
C VAL A 145 -6.38 -10.14 -2.93
N PRO A 146 -6.81 -10.03 -1.66
CA PRO A 146 -8.18 -10.35 -1.29
C PRO A 146 -9.06 -9.19 -1.76
N TYR A 147 -10.04 -9.50 -2.61
CA TYR A 147 -11.05 -8.55 -3.07
C TYR A 147 -12.08 -8.28 -1.97
#